data_AF-A0A3Q8ZLS0-F1
#
_entry.id   AF-A0A3Q8ZLS0-F1
#
_cell.length_a   1.000
_cell.length_b   1.000
_cell.length_c   1.000
_cell.angle_alpha   90.00
_cell.angle_beta   90.00
_cell.angle_gamma   90.00
#
_symmetry.space_group_name_H-M   'P 1'
#
loop_
_entity.id
_entity.type
_entity.pdbx_description
1 polymer ?
#
loop_
_entity_poly.entity_id
_entity_poly.type
_entity_poly.pdbx_seq_one_letter_code
_entity_poly.pdbx_strand_id
1 'polypeptide(L)'
;MKGKQVRQNSNDLHRSEQLSAPVFAAARKAKVIFAEVPVGSQSARAMASYGICVGILGALRAAGHQVIEVTATESKLIFTGDKNATKRDMIDRAVELYPDANFPVHAGKIPDKAEHLADGIAAIHSGVRTPVFQNLLRLFQEV
;
A
#
# COMPACT_ATOMS: atom_id res chain seq x y z
N MET A 1 10.87 17.93 11.27
CA MET A 1 11.77 19.01 11.73
C MET A 1 11.40 19.41 13.16
N LYS A 2 12.22 19.09 14.16
CA LYS A 2 12.03 19.57 15.55
C LYS A 2 12.79 20.90 15.72
N GLY A 3 12.15 21.91 16.32
CA GLY A 3 12.83 23.13 16.80
C GLY A 3 12.43 24.46 16.14
N LYS A 4 11.73 24.45 15.01
CA LYS A 4 11.11 25.65 14.40
C LYS A 4 9.63 25.37 14.25
N GLN A 5 8.77 26.37 14.49
CA GLN A 5 7.33 26.26 14.25
C GLN A 5 7.10 26.14 12.74
N VAL A 6 7.26 24.94 12.21
CA VAL A 6 7.07 24.66 10.78
C VAL A 6 5.57 24.69 10.53
N ARG A 7 5.15 25.53 9.56
CA ARG A 7 3.76 25.59 9.12
C ARG A 7 3.29 24.19 8.74
N GLN A 8 2.11 23.80 9.19
CA GLN A 8 1.56 22.46 8.95
C GLN A 8 1.57 22.10 7.46
N ASN A 9 1.20 23.04 6.59
CA ASN A 9 1.19 22.84 5.13
C ASN A 9 2.59 22.53 4.56
N SER A 10 3.64 23.14 5.10
CA SER A 10 5.02 22.85 4.70
C SER A 10 5.45 21.45 5.15
N ASN A 11 4.99 21.01 6.33
CA ASN A 11 5.20 19.64 6.82
C ASN A 11 4.43 18.62 5.97
N ASP A 12 3.21 18.95 5.55
CA ASP A 12 2.41 18.11 4.66
C ASP A 12 3.05 17.94 3.29
N LEU A 13 3.55 19.04 2.70
CA LEU A 13 4.30 18.99 1.43
C LEU A 13 5.55 18.11 1.57
N HIS A 14 6.31 18.29 2.65
CA HIS A 14 7.50 17.49 2.90
C HIS A 14 7.18 15.99 3.08
N ARG A 15 6.11 15.65 3.80
CA ARG A 15 5.65 14.26 3.94
C ARG A 15 5.17 13.68 2.62
N SER A 16 4.43 14.46 1.83
CA SER A 16 4.01 14.08 0.47
C SER A 16 5.20 13.76 -0.43
N GLU A 17 6.25 14.58 -0.39
CA GLU A 17 7.50 14.33 -1.13
C GLU A 17 8.18 13.05 -0.66
N GLN A 18 8.32 12.85 0.66
CA GLN A 18 8.92 11.64 1.24
C GLN A 18 8.18 10.35 0.88
N LEU A 19 6.86 10.42 0.68
CA LEU A 19 6.06 9.27 0.25
C LEU A 19 6.10 9.08 -1.27
N SER A 20 5.93 10.16 -2.04
CA SER A 20 5.83 10.07 -3.50
C SER A 20 7.14 9.64 -4.16
N ALA A 21 8.29 10.17 -3.72
CA ALA A 21 9.58 9.85 -4.32
C ALA A 21 9.89 8.32 -4.37
N PRO A 22 9.83 7.57 -3.24
CA PRO A 22 10.05 6.12 -3.27
C PRO A 22 8.94 5.37 -3.99
N VAL A 23 7.68 5.80 -3.89
CA VAL A 23 6.55 5.17 -4.60
C VAL A 23 6.76 5.25 -6.11
N PHE A 24 7.11 6.41 -6.66
CA PHE A 24 7.39 6.56 -8.08
C PHE A 24 8.66 5.79 -8.50
N ALA A 25 9.67 5.71 -7.64
CA ALA A 25 10.85 4.89 -7.91
C ALA A 25 10.53 3.39 -8.01
N ALA A 26 9.64 2.89 -7.16
CA ALA A 26 9.14 1.51 -7.24
C ALA A 26 8.21 1.31 -8.46
N ALA A 27 7.30 2.25 -8.71
CA ALA A 27 6.35 2.20 -9.82
C ALA A 27 7.02 2.08 -11.19
N ARG A 28 8.14 2.78 -11.41
CA ARG A 28 8.93 2.67 -12.65
C ARG A 28 9.46 1.25 -12.93
N LYS A 29 9.59 0.42 -11.91
CA LYS A 29 10.06 -0.97 -12.03
C LYS A 29 8.90 -1.97 -12.16
N ALA A 30 7.67 -1.55 -11.84
CA ALA A 30 6.49 -2.40 -11.84
C ALA A 30 5.73 -2.30 -13.18
N LYS A 31 5.20 -3.44 -13.65
CA LYS A 31 4.30 -3.46 -14.82
C LYS A 31 2.86 -3.10 -14.45
N VAL A 32 2.46 -3.48 -13.24
CA VAL A 32 1.14 -3.23 -12.66
C VAL A 32 1.33 -2.89 -11.19
N ILE A 33 0.50 -2.00 -10.67
CA ILE A 33 0.47 -1.58 -9.27
C ILE A 33 -0.88 -1.97 -8.70
N PHE A 34 -0.87 -2.63 -7.54
CA PHE A 34 -2.08 -2.93 -6.78
C PHE A 34 -2.14 -2.02 -5.57
N ALA A 35 -3.30 -1.40 -5.35
CA ALA A 35 -3.47 -0.48 -4.23
C ALA A 35 -4.84 -0.65 -3.59
N GLU A 36 -4.86 -0.74 -2.26
CA GLU A 36 -6.05 -0.44 -1.50
C GLU A 36 -6.25 1.08 -1.48
N VAL A 37 -7.38 1.54 -2.00
CA VAL A 37 -7.73 2.95 -1.93
C VAL A 37 -8.32 3.21 -0.54
N PRO A 38 -7.77 4.15 0.23
CA PRO A 38 -8.30 4.43 1.56
C PRO A 38 -9.77 4.84 1.47
N VAL A 39 -10.57 4.52 2.50
CA VAL A 39 -11.98 4.90 2.58
C VAL A 39 -12.31 5.52 3.94
N GLY A 40 -13.00 6.66 3.90
CA GLY A 40 -13.43 7.38 5.09
C GLY A 40 -12.29 8.04 5.88
N SER A 41 -12.67 8.94 6.79
CA SER A 41 -11.76 9.61 7.69
C SER A 41 -12.50 10.13 8.91
N GLN A 42 -11.88 10.05 10.07
CA GLN A 42 -12.47 10.47 11.35
C GLN A 42 -12.09 11.91 11.74
N SER A 43 -11.23 12.59 10.96
CA SER A 43 -10.86 13.98 11.23
C SER A 43 -10.43 14.73 9.98
N ALA A 44 -10.50 16.07 10.01
CA ALA A 44 -9.97 16.93 8.95
C ALA A 44 -8.48 16.67 8.68
N ARG A 45 -7.71 16.35 9.73
CA ARG A 45 -6.28 16.04 9.61
C ARG A 45 -6.05 14.69 8.94
N ALA A 46 -6.84 13.68 9.26
CA ALA A 46 -6.80 12.40 8.57
C ALA A 46 -7.26 12.55 7.11
N MET A 47 -8.22 13.45 6.81
CA MET A 47 -8.62 13.77 5.43
C MET A 47 -7.50 14.40 4.60
N ALA A 48 -6.67 15.26 5.20
CA ALA A 48 -5.51 15.80 4.49
C ALA A 48 -4.49 14.71 4.12
N SER A 49 -4.21 13.76 5.03
CA SER A 49 -3.34 12.62 4.73
C SER A 49 -3.95 11.69 3.69
N TYR A 50 -5.26 11.44 3.78
CA TYR A 50 -6.04 10.70 2.78
C TYR A 50 -5.88 11.33 1.39
N GLY A 51 -6.01 12.65 1.29
CA GLY A 51 -5.84 13.39 0.03
C GLY A 51 -4.44 13.24 -0.57
N ILE A 52 -3.40 13.18 0.26
CA ILE A 52 -2.03 12.90 -0.20
C ILE A 52 -1.95 11.49 -0.82
N CYS A 53 -2.49 10.46 -0.16
CA CYS A 53 -2.47 9.10 -0.68
C CYS A 53 -3.20 8.98 -2.03
N VAL A 54 -4.44 9.48 -2.11
CA VAL A 54 -5.22 9.46 -3.36
C VAL A 54 -4.56 10.32 -4.45
N GLY A 55 -3.98 11.45 -4.09
CA GLY A 55 -3.23 12.30 -5.01
C GLY A 55 -2.02 11.60 -5.62
N ILE A 56 -1.27 10.83 -4.82
CA ILE A 56 -0.14 10.01 -5.32
C ILE A 56 -0.64 8.92 -6.28
N LEU A 57 -1.72 8.20 -5.92
CA LEU A 57 -2.31 7.19 -6.80
C LEU A 57 -2.82 7.79 -8.12
N GLY A 58 -3.46 8.96 -8.07
CA GLY A 58 -3.89 9.70 -9.25
C GLY A 58 -2.71 10.14 -10.12
N ALA A 59 -1.63 10.62 -9.50
CA ALA A 59 -0.42 11.01 -10.21
C ALA A 59 0.28 9.82 -10.90
N LEU A 60 0.26 8.63 -10.28
CA LEU A 60 0.75 7.39 -10.91
C LEU A 60 -0.05 7.06 -12.18
N ARG A 61 -1.38 7.13 -12.11
CA ARG A 61 -2.26 6.93 -13.29
C ARG A 61 -1.98 7.96 -14.38
N ALA A 62 -1.84 9.23 -14.01
CA ALA A 62 -1.52 10.31 -14.96
C ALA A 62 -0.14 10.11 -15.63
N ALA A 63 0.81 9.49 -14.93
CA ALA A 63 2.11 9.11 -15.46
C ALA A 63 2.11 7.82 -16.31
N GLY A 64 0.93 7.22 -16.56
CA GLY A 64 0.78 6.04 -17.41
C GLY A 64 0.95 4.70 -16.68
N HIS A 65 1.02 4.68 -15.35
CA HIS A 65 1.10 3.42 -14.61
C HIS A 65 -0.28 2.78 -14.46
N GLN A 66 -0.35 1.45 -14.68
CA GLN A 66 -1.56 0.66 -14.50
C GLN A 66 -1.79 0.40 -13.00
N VAL A 67 -2.72 1.15 -12.40
CA VAL A 67 -3.12 0.98 -10.98
C VAL A 67 -4.46 0.25 -10.91
N ILE A 68 -4.43 -0.97 -10.36
CA ILE A 68 -5.60 -1.82 -10.10
C ILE A 68 -5.96 -1.71 -8.62
N GLU A 69 -7.22 -1.42 -8.36
CA GLU A 69 -7.75 -1.25 -7.01
C GLU A 69 -8.15 -2.60 -6.41
N VAL A 70 -7.84 -2.80 -5.13
CA VAL A 70 -8.27 -3.96 -4.34
C VAL A 70 -8.96 -3.48 -3.07
N THR A 71 -9.79 -4.33 -2.47
CA THR A 71 -10.46 -4.00 -1.21
C THR A 71 -9.73 -4.59 -0.01
N ALA A 72 -9.79 -3.93 1.14
CA ALA A 72 -9.23 -4.41 2.40
C ALA A 72 -9.80 -5.78 2.78
N THR A 73 -11.13 -5.91 2.68
CA THR A 73 -11.86 -7.12 3.08
C THR A 73 -11.46 -8.32 2.23
N GLU A 74 -11.40 -8.16 0.90
CA GLU A 74 -10.95 -9.24 0.02
C GLU A 74 -9.47 -9.53 0.22
N SER A 75 -8.64 -8.52 0.42
CA SER A 75 -7.21 -8.71 0.64
C SER A 75 -6.95 -9.51 1.92
N LYS A 76 -7.65 -9.21 3.02
CA LYS A 76 -7.61 -10.02 4.24
C LYS A 76 -8.05 -11.45 3.97
N LEU A 77 -9.25 -11.62 3.41
CA LEU A 77 -9.81 -12.95 3.15
C LEU A 77 -8.90 -13.81 2.27
N ILE A 78 -8.36 -13.24 1.20
CA ILE A 78 -7.47 -13.95 0.27
C ILE A 78 -6.13 -14.28 0.94
N PHE A 79 -5.60 -13.35 1.74
CA PHE A 79 -4.25 -13.47 2.28
C PHE A 79 -4.17 -14.42 3.49
N THR A 80 -5.15 -14.36 4.39
CA THR A 80 -5.18 -15.13 5.64
C THR A 80 -6.23 -16.23 5.65
N GLY A 81 -7.21 -16.21 4.73
CA GLY A 81 -8.39 -17.08 4.79
C GLY A 81 -9.50 -16.54 5.71
N ASP A 82 -9.30 -15.41 6.39
CA ASP A 82 -10.28 -14.82 7.31
C ASP A 82 -10.46 -13.31 7.04
N LYS A 83 -11.68 -12.92 6.69
CA LYS A 83 -12.06 -11.51 6.50
C LYS A 83 -11.98 -10.68 7.79
N ASN A 84 -12.00 -11.32 8.96
CA ASN A 84 -11.91 -10.70 10.27
C ASN A 84 -10.50 -10.74 10.87
N ALA A 85 -9.50 -11.19 10.09
CA ALA A 85 -8.11 -11.27 10.54
C ALA A 85 -7.65 -9.95 11.19
N THR A 86 -6.98 -10.11 12.33
CA THR A 86 -6.40 -9.00 13.08
C THR A 86 -5.15 -8.49 12.36
N LYS A 87 -4.68 -7.31 12.77
CA LYS A 87 -3.40 -6.75 12.31
C LYS A 87 -2.24 -7.71 12.55
N ARG A 88 -2.28 -8.45 13.67
CA ARG A 88 -1.22 -9.39 14.01
C ARG A 88 -1.25 -10.63 13.11
N ASP A 89 -2.44 -11.16 12.81
CA ASP A 89 -2.59 -12.30 11.90
C ASP A 89 -2.05 -11.97 10.50
N MET A 90 -2.29 -10.75 10.02
CA MET A 90 -1.72 -10.26 8.74
C MET A 90 -0.20 -10.25 8.76
N ILE A 91 0.41 -9.74 9.84
CA ILE A 91 1.87 -9.69 9.99
C ILE A 91 2.45 -11.10 10.06
N ASP A 92 1.89 -11.97 10.89
CA ASP A 92 2.39 -13.32 11.08
C ASP A 92 2.30 -14.13 9.78
N ARG A 93 1.20 -13.98 9.03
CA ARG A 93 1.06 -14.58 7.71
C ARG A 93 2.09 -14.04 6.70
N ALA A 94 2.36 -12.73 6.74
CA ALA A 94 3.35 -12.12 5.85
C ALA A 94 4.77 -12.61 6.16
N VAL A 95 5.13 -12.72 7.44
CA VAL A 95 6.44 -13.22 7.89
C VAL A 95 6.61 -14.70 7.56
N GLU A 96 5.56 -15.50 7.71
CA GLU A 96 5.56 -16.92 7.34
C GLU A 96 5.83 -17.11 5.84
N LEU A 97 5.13 -16.34 4.98
CA LEU A 97 5.25 -16.46 3.53
C LEU A 97 6.52 -15.82 2.95
N TYR A 98 7.02 -14.76 3.58
CA TYR A 98 8.12 -13.94 3.09
C TYR A 98 9.16 -13.66 4.18
N PRO A 99 9.80 -14.68 4.77
CA PRO A 99 10.69 -14.51 5.92
C PRO A 99 11.86 -13.56 5.65
N ASP A 100 12.30 -13.45 4.38
CA ASP A 100 13.42 -12.62 3.95
C ASP A 100 13.01 -11.19 3.54
N ALA A 101 11.73 -10.82 3.66
CA ALA A 101 11.30 -9.45 3.41
C ALA A 101 11.82 -8.49 4.50
N ASN A 102 11.99 -7.21 4.12
CA ASN A 102 12.54 -6.17 5.01
C ASN A 102 11.51 -5.67 6.04
N PHE A 103 11.03 -6.55 6.90
CA PHE A 103 10.14 -6.18 7.99
C PHE A 103 10.83 -5.25 8.98
N PRO A 104 10.16 -4.20 9.48
CA PRO A 104 10.74 -3.35 10.50
C PRO A 104 10.95 -4.17 11.78
N VAL A 105 12.15 -4.06 12.38
CA VAL A 105 12.47 -4.70 13.66
C VAL A 105 12.75 -3.61 14.70
N HIS A 106 12.09 -3.69 15.83
CA HIS A 106 12.29 -2.81 16.97
C HIS A 106 12.51 -3.64 18.24
N ALA A 107 13.64 -3.43 18.92
CA ALA A 107 14.02 -4.18 20.12
C ALA A 107 13.93 -5.72 19.92
N GLY A 108 14.37 -6.22 18.76
CA GLY A 108 14.38 -7.65 18.44
C GLY A 108 13.01 -8.25 18.11
N LYS A 109 11.96 -7.44 17.95
CA LYS A 109 10.62 -7.90 17.61
C LYS A 109 10.05 -7.13 16.42
N ILE A 110 9.17 -7.78 15.66
CA ILE A 110 8.40 -7.14 14.59
C ILE A 110 7.22 -6.41 15.23
N PRO A 111 7.16 -5.06 15.16
CA PRO A 111 6.11 -4.26 15.77
C PRO A 111 4.84 -4.28 14.94
N ASP A 112 3.70 -3.90 15.53
CA ASP A 112 2.41 -3.80 14.83
C ASP A 112 2.45 -2.83 13.64
N LYS A 113 3.36 -1.85 13.64
CA LYS A 113 3.58 -0.96 12.50
C LYS A 113 4.03 -1.69 11.22
N ALA A 114 4.47 -2.94 11.32
CA ALA A 114 4.72 -3.80 10.16
C ALA A 114 3.44 -4.13 9.38
N GLU A 115 2.25 -3.87 9.94
CA GLU A 115 0.95 -4.07 9.29
C GLU A 115 0.90 -3.43 7.90
N HIS A 116 1.44 -2.22 7.70
CA HIS A 116 1.42 -1.57 6.39
C HIS A 116 2.23 -2.33 5.33
N LEU A 117 3.32 -3.02 5.73
CA LEU A 117 4.08 -3.87 4.82
C LEU A 117 3.30 -5.16 4.52
N ALA A 118 2.68 -5.76 5.55
CA ALA A 118 1.83 -6.93 5.38
C ALA A 118 0.62 -6.64 4.48
N ASP A 119 -0.03 -5.48 4.63
CA ASP A 119 -1.13 -5.02 3.79
C ASP A 119 -0.67 -4.82 2.34
N GLY A 120 0.53 -4.28 2.12
CA GLY A 120 1.13 -4.16 0.78
C GLY A 120 1.36 -5.52 0.10
N ILE A 121 1.82 -6.52 0.85
CA ILE A 121 1.98 -7.90 0.37
C ILE A 121 0.60 -8.51 0.07
N ALA A 122 -0.36 -8.35 0.98
CA ALA A 122 -1.73 -8.83 0.81
C ALA A 122 -2.40 -8.21 -0.43
N ALA A 123 -2.16 -6.93 -0.69
CA ALA A 123 -2.66 -6.25 -1.89
C ALA A 123 -2.10 -6.85 -3.19
N ILE A 124 -0.85 -7.33 -3.20
CA ILE A 124 -0.30 -8.07 -4.34
C ILE A 124 -1.04 -9.40 -4.51
N HIS A 125 -1.20 -10.17 -3.44
CA HIS A 125 -1.94 -11.45 -3.46
C HIS A 125 -3.37 -11.28 -3.96
N SER A 126 -4.07 -10.27 -3.46
CA SER A 126 -5.43 -9.93 -3.89
C SER A 126 -5.44 -9.47 -5.35
N GLY A 127 -4.53 -8.56 -5.69
CA GLY A 127 -4.40 -7.92 -6.98
C GLY A 127 -4.20 -8.89 -8.13
N VAL A 128 -3.31 -9.86 -7.96
CA VAL A 128 -3.06 -10.88 -8.98
C VAL A 128 -4.25 -11.80 -9.23
N ARG A 129 -5.24 -11.84 -8.33
CA ARG A 129 -6.47 -12.64 -8.48
C ARG A 129 -7.65 -11.83 -9.03
N THR A 130 -7.48 -10.53 -9.21
CA THR A 130 -8.55 -9.68 -9.75
C THR A 130 -8.88 -10.07 -11.20
N PRO A 131 -10.16 -10.01 -11.62
CA PRO A 131 -10.54 -10.26 -13.01
C PRO A 131 -9.83 -9.35 -14.00
N VAL A 132 -9.59 -8.09 -13.61
CA VAL A 132 -8.85 -7.11 -14.42
C VAL A 132 -7.44 -7.59 -14.72
N PHE A 133 -6.69 -8.03 -13.71
CA PHE A 133 -5.34 -8.53 -13.92
C PHE A 133 -5.32 -9.86 -14.67
N GLN A 134 -6.25 -10.77 -14.38
CA GLN A 134 -6.36 -12.04 -15.09
C GLN A 134 -6.65 -11.86 -16.58
N ASN A 135 -7.50 -10.89 -16.94
CA ASN A 135 -7.75 -10.54 -18.33
C ASN A 135 -6.52 -9.93 -19.01
N LEU A 136 -5.78 -9.05 -18.31
CA LEU A 136 -4.51 -8.53 -18.81
C LEU A 136 -3.52 -9.67 -19.08
N LEU A 137 -3.35 -10.61 -18.14
CA LEU A 137 -2.44 -11.74 -18.32
C LEU A 137 -2.80 -12.58 -19.56
N ARG A 138 -4.08 -12.86 -19.80
CA ARG A 138 -4.51 -13.63 -20.98
C ARG A 138 -4.12 -12.94 -22.29
N LEU A 139 -4.34 -11.63 -22.39
CA LEU A 139 -3.96 -10.85 -23.57
C LEU A 139 -2.44 -10.87 -23.84
N PHE A 140 -1.62 -10.92 -22.80
CA PHE A 140 -0.16 -10.98 -22.94
C PHE A 140 0.40 -12.40 -23.09
N GLN A 141 -0.39 -13.45 -22.81
CA GLN A 141 -0.01 -14.86 -23.02
C GLN A 141 -0.26 -15.34 -24.46
N GLU A 142 -1.15 -14.67 -25.19
CA GLU A 142 -1.49 -15.00 -26.58
C GLU A 142 -0.54 -14.37 -27.62
N VAL A 143 0.57 -13.76 -27.15
CA VAL A 143 1.66 -13.20 -27.97
C VAL A 143 2.94 -13.98 -27.68
#